data_AF-A0A2N2ZIR3-F1
#
_entry.id   AF-A0A2N2ZIR3-F1
#
_cell.length_a   1.000
_cell.length_b   1.000
_cell.length_c   1.000
_cell.angle_alpha   90.00
_cell.angle_beta   90.00
_cell.angle_gamma   90.00
#
_symmetry.space_group_name_H-M   'P 1'
#
loop_
_entity.id
_entity.type
_entity.pdbx_description
1 polymer ?
#
loop_
_entity_poly.entity_id
_entity_poly.type
_entity_poly.pdbx_seq_one_letter_code
_entity_poly.pdbx_strand_id
1 'polypeptide(L)'
;MSIRKKILLYFSIVVPIIIGIAFIFIYILFSANREEEFQMRQKDKISTTLKLLTQIKQTDDELIEALDRLTINDLFDEKLLIFNSGKELIYTSVDDTPVPISKEMLSELNAQNTWIETKDGLYDVIGTYIERNGNTYYGISKAYDTFG
;
A
#
# COMPACT_ATOMS: atom_id res chain seq x y z
N MET A 1 14.99 44.14 35.77
CA MET A 1 14.97 42.66 35.97
C MET A 1 16.41 42.19 36.18
N SER A 2 16.72 41.40 37.21
CA SER A 2 18.10 40.96 37.45
C SER A 2 18.64 40.10 36.30
N ILE A 3 19.95 40.14 36.05
CA ILE A 3 20.58 39.41 34.93
C ILE A 3 20.22 37.92 34.96
N ARG A 4 20.12 37.34 36.17
CA ARG A 4 19.70 35.95 36.41
C ARG A 4 18.29 35.68 35.91
N LYS A 5 17.32 36.55 36.21
CA LYS A 5 15.93 36.41 35.74
C LYS A 5 15.84 36.55 34.22
N LYS A 6 16.63 37.43 33.62
CA LYS A 6 16.66 37.64 32.16
C LYS A 6 17.19 36.40 31.43
N ILE A 7 18.26 35.79 31.95
CA ILE A 7 18.82 34.53 31.41
C ILE A 7 17.81 33.38 31.57
N LEU A 8 17.15 33.26 32.73
CA LEU A 8 16.13 32.23 32.96
C LEU A 8 14.97 32.34 31.97
N LEU A 9 14.51 33.58 31.71
CA LEU A 9 13.43 33.84 30.76
C LEU A 9 13.83 33.44 29.33
N TYR A 10 15.03 33.81 28.89
CA TYR A 10 15.53 33.41 27.58
C TYR A 10 15.64 31.90 27.44
N PHE A 11 16.18 31.22 28.45
CA PHE A 11 16.28 29.76 28.44
C PHE A 11 14.89 29.10 28.36
N SER A 12 13.92 29.60 29.14
CA SER A 12 12.54 29.08 29.16
C SER A 12 11.79 29.28 27.83
N ILE A 13 12.23 30.18 26.96
CA ILE A 13 11.61 30.45 25.65
C ILE A 13 12.36 29.71 24.55
N VAL A 14 13.69 29.77 24.55
CA VAL A 14 14.51 29.20 23.46
C VAL A 14 14.42 27.67 23.44
N VAL A 15 14.47 27.02 24.61
CA VAL A 15 14.42 25.55 24.70
C VAL A 15 13.14 24.97 24.07
N PRO A 16 11.91 25.39 24.45
CA PRO A 16 10.70 24.85 23.83
C PRO A 16 10.58 25.20 22.34
N ILE A 17 11.12 26.35 21.90
CA ILE A 17 11.14 26.68 20.46
C ILE A 17 12.01 25.70 19.68
N ILE A 18 13.22 25.41 20.17
CA ILE A 18 14.12 24.44 19.53
C ILE A 18 13.47 23.05 19.50
N ILE A 19 12.85 22.63 20.60
CA ILE A 19 12.11 21.35 20.68
C ILE A 19 10.93 21.33 19.70
N GLY A 20 10.16 22.41 19.63
CA GLY A 20 9.03 22.53 18.70
C GLY A 20 9.47 22.42 17.24
N ILE A 21 10.58 23.08 16.88
CA ILE A 21 11.18 22.96 15.54
C ILE A 21 11.60 21.51 15.27
N ALA A 22 12.26 20.85 16.24
CA ALA A 22 12.65 19.46 16.10
C ALA A 22 11.45 18.53 15.88
N PHE A 23 10.34 18.73 16.60
CA PHE A 23 9.12 17.95 16.38
C PHE A 23 8.47 18.20 15.02
N ILE A 24 8.49 19.43 14.52
CA ILE A 24 8.01 19.73 13.17
C ILE A 24 8.86 18.98 12.13
N PHE A 25 10.19 18.97 12.26
CA PHE A 25 11.05 18.20 11.37
C PHE A 25 10.79 16.70 11.44
N ILE A 26 10.65 16.14 12.65
CA ILE A 26 10.32 14.73 12.84
C ILE A 26 8.98 14.40 12.17
N TYR A 27 7.96 15.24 12.38
CA TYR A 27 6.63 15.06 11.78
C TYR A 27 6.70 15.02 10.25
N ILE A 28 7.41 15.97 9.62
CA ILE A 28 7.55 16.04 8.16
C ILE A 28 8.26 14.79 7.63
N LEU A 29 9.37 14.38 8.25
CA LEU A 29 10.11 13.18 7.84
C LEU A 29 9.26 11.91 7.98
N PHE A 30 8.51 11.80 9.08
CA PHE A 30 7.67 10.64 9.32
C PHE A 30 6.48 10.58 8.36
N SER A 31 5.86 11.73 8.07
CA SER A 31 4.73 11.83 7.14
C SER A 31 5.12 11.44 5.72
N ALA A 32 6.28 11.88 5.23
CA ALA A 32 6.76 11.52 3.90
C ALA A 32 7.08 10.03 3.80
N ASN A 33 7.75 9.47 4.82
CA ASN A 33 8.14 8.06 4.83
C ASN A 33 6.93 7.12 5.03
N ARG A 34 5.86 7.56 5.71
CA ARG A 34 4.66 6.75 5.97
C ARG A 34 3.91 6.36 4.69
N GLU A 35 3.73 7.30 3.77
CA GLU A 35 2.99 7.06 2.53
C GLU A 35 3.73 6.06 1.64
N GLU A 36 5.04 6.26 1.43
CA GLU A 36 5.89 5.32 0.70
C GLU A 36 5.89 3.92 1.35
N GLU A 37 5.97 3.83 2.67
CA GLU A 37 5.88 2.56 3.39
C GLU A 37 4.52 1.86 3.21
N PHE A 38 3.42 2.62 3.16
CA PHE A 38 2.09 2.06 2.91
C PHE A 38 1.98 1.49 1.49
N GLN A 39 2.46 2.22 0.49
CA GLN A 39 2.48 1.76 -0.90
C GLN A 39 3.38 0.53 -1.09
N MET A 40 4.55 0.50 -0.46
CA MET A 40 5.43 -0.68 -0.46
C MET A 40 4.76 -1.89 0.19
N ARG A 41 4.03 -1.73 1.31
CA ARG A 41 3.27 -2.82 1.94
C ARG A 41 2.21 -3.40 1.00
N GLN A 42 1.50 -2.55 0.24
CA GLN A 42 0.54 -3.02 -0.76
C GLN A 42 1.24 -3.87 -1.84
N LYS A 43 2.41 -3.43 -2.33
CA LYS A 43 3.21 -4.19 -3.30
C LYS A 43 3.63 -5.56 -2.78
N ASP A 44 4.17 -5.61 -1.57
CA ASP A 44 4.68 -6.84 -0.97
C ASP A 44 3.56 -7.86 -0.76
N LYS A 45 2.36 -7.36 -0.44
CA LYS A 45 1.16 -8.17 -0.31
C LYS A 45 0.71 -8.76 -1.64
N ILE A 46 0.71 -7.97 -2.72
CA ILE A 46 0.45 -8.45 -4.09
C ILE A 46 1.44 -9.57 -4.45
N SER A 47 2.74 -9.31 -4.26
CA SER A 47 3.82 -10.25 -4.61
C SER A 47 3.73 -11.56 -3.81
N THR A 48 3.43 -11.46 -2.51
CA THR A 48 3.28 -12.62 -1.62
C THR A 48 2.05 -13.44 -1.99
N THR A 49 0.92 -12.79 -2.29
CA THR A 49 -0.30 -13.47 -2.75
C THR A 49 -0.03 -14.20 -4.06
N LEU A 50 0.58 -13.53 -5.04
CA LEU A 50 0.95 -14.14 -6.31
C LEU A 50 1.91 -15.33 -6.13
N LYS A 51 2.89 -15.22 -5.24
CA LYS A 51 3.81 -16.32 -4.91
C LYS A 51 3.06 -17.57 -4.51
N LEU A 52 2.12 -17.42 -3.59
CA LEU A 52 1.31 -18.52 -3.11
C LEU A 52 0.45 -19.11 -4.24
N LEU A 53 -0.26 -18.26 -4.98
CA LEU A 53 -1.12 -18.69 -6.10
C LEU A 53 -0.34 -19.55 -7.09
N THR A 54 0.90 -19.17 -7.43
CA THR A 54 1.73 -19.94 -8.36
C THR A 54 2.34 -21.22 -7.77
N GLN A 55 2.38 -21.39 -6.45
CA GLN A 55 2.89 -22.60 -5.79
C GLN A 55 1.83 -23.69 -5.66
N ILE A 56 0.54 -23.33 -5.68
CA ILE A 56 -0.57 -24.28 -5.61
C ILE A 56 -0.76 -24.88 -7.01
N LYS A 57 -0.43 -26.18 -7.15
CA LYS A 57 -0.63 -26.93 -8.39
C LYS A 57 -2.12 -27.23 -8.57
N GLN A 58 -2.79 -26.41 -9.38
CA GLN A 58 -4.00 -26.69 -10.17
C GLN A 58 -5.06 -27.61 -9.53
N THR A 59 -6.05 -26.99 -8.85
CA THR A 59 -7.51 -27.16 -9.03
C THR A 59 -8.14 -25.94 -8.34
N ASP A 60 -9.20 -25.34 -8.92
CA ASP A 60 -9.81 -24.09 -8.39
C ASP A 60 -10.21 -24.22 -6.91
N ASP A 61 -10.69 -25.40 -6.49
CA ASP A 61 -11.16 -25.64 -5.12
C ASP A 61 -10.03 -25.68 -4.07
N GLU A 62 -8.87 -26.29 -4.37
CA GLU A 62 -7.73 -26.36 -3.44
C GLU A 62 -7.02 -25.00 -3.31
N LEU A 63 -7.07 -24.19 -4.37
CA LEU A 63 -6.61 -22.81 -4.37
C LEU A 63 -7.49 -21.94 -3.46
N ILE A 64 -8.81 -22.03 -3.62
CA ILE A 64 -9.79 -21.26 -2.84
C ILE A 64 -9.69 -21.61 -1.34
N GLU A 65 -9.61 -22.89 -0.97
CA GLU A 65 -9.53 -23.29 0.44
C GLU A 65 -8.20 -22.84 1.11
N ALA A 66 -7.09 -22.89 0.38
CA ALA A 66 -5.79 -22.42 0.89
C ALA A 66 -5.72 -20.89 1.05
N LEU A 67 -6.42 -20.16 0.18
CA LEU A 67 -6.53 -18.69 0.24
C LEU A 67 -7.44 -18.26 1.39
N ASP A 68 -8.60 -18.88 1.57
CA ASP A 68 -9.49 -18.59 2.71
C ASP A 68 -8.76 -18.75 4.04
N ARG A 69 -7.91 -19.78 4.18
CA ARG A 69 -7.11 -20.00 5.39
C ARG A 69 -6.05 -18.91 5.65
N LEU A 70 -5.62 -18.17 4.64
CA LEU A 70 -4.66 -17.07 4.77
C LEU A 70 -5.34 -15.71 4.96
N THR A 71 -6.54 -15.56 4.41
CA THR A 71 -7.28 -14.29 4.38
C THR A 71 -8.12 -14.07 5.64
N ILE A 72 -8.19 -15.05 6.56
CA ILE A 72 -8.90 -14.96 7.85
C ILE A 72 -8.47 -13.76 8.72
N ASN A 73 -7.34 -13.10 8.46
CA ASN A 73 -6.82 -12.03 9.32
C ASN A 73 -6.70 -10.62 8.71
N ASP A 74 -7.12 -10.35 7.48
CA ASP A 74 -7.04 -8.99 6.94
C ASP A 74 -8.37 -8.24 7.04
N LEU A 75 -8.47 -7.53 8.15
CA LEU A 75 -9.53 -6.58 8.47
C LEU A 75 -9.78 -5.57 7.33
N PHE A 76 -11.06 -5.39 7.02
CA PHE A 76 -11.78 -4.18 6.59
C PHE A 76 -11.03 -3.14 5.72
N ASP A 77 -11.62 -2.86 4.55
CA ASP A 77 -11.35 -1.76 3.60
C ASP A 77 -10.17 -1.91 2.60
N GLU A 78 -9.68 -3.13 2.37
CA GLU A 78 -8.70 -3.43 1.31
C GLU A 78 -9.27 -4.40 0.25
N LYS A 79 -9.17 -4.00 -1.02
CA LYS A 79 -9.56 -4.80 -2.19
C LYS A 79 -8.36 -5.09 -3.08
N LEU A 80 -8.03 -6.38 -3.20
CA LEU A 80 -6.98 -6.90 -4.08
C LEU A 80 -7.61 -7.61 -5.29
N LEU A 81 -7.08 -7.34 -6.47
CA LEU A 81 -7.43 -7.95 -7.74
C LEU A 81 -6.15 -8.47 -8.40
N ILE A 82 -6.17 -9.71 -8.91
CA ILE A 82 -5.04 -10.27 -9.67
C ILE A 82 -5.55 -10.75 -11.01
N PHE A 83 -4.81 -10.43 -12.07
CA PHE A 83 -5.11 -10.76 -13.45
C PHE A 83 -3.99 -11.60 -14.07
N ASN A 84 -4.36 -12.47 -15.01
CA ASN A 84 -3.41 -13.23 -15.83
C ASN A 84 -2.81 -12.38 -16.97
N SER A 85 -1.98 -13.00 -17.81
CA SER A 85 -1.35 -12.35 -18.97
C SER A 85 -2.35 -11.82 -20.00
N GLY A 86 -3.52 -12.47 -20.12
CA GLY A 86 -4.66 -12.05 -20.94
C GLY A 86 -5.48 -10.91 -20.33
N LYS A 87 -5.07 -10.37 -19.17
CA LYS A 87 -5.81 -9.35 -18.40
C LYS A 87 -7.18 -9.85 -17.92
N GLU A 88 -7.33 -11.15 -17.77
CA GLU A 88 -8.52 -11.79 -17.19
C GLU A 88 -8.35 -11.91 -15.67
N LEU A 89 -9.40 -11.61 -14.92
CA LEU A 89 -9.39 -11.67 -13.46
C LEU A 89 -9.28 -13.13 -13.00
N ILE A 90 -8.26 -13.43 -12.19
CA ILE A 90 -8.04 -14.77 -11.62
C ILE A 90 -8.20 -14.81 -10.09
N TYR A 91 -8.24 -13.66 -9.43
CA TYR A 91 -8.45 -13.59 -7.98
C TYR A 91 -8.99 -12.22 -7.54
N THR A 92 -9.86 -12.23 -6.52
CA THR A 92 -10.28 -11.03 -5.79
C THR A 92 -10.42 -11.32 -4.29
N SER A 93 -10.05 -10.36 -3.42
CA SER A 93 -10.16 -10.51 -1.96
C SER A 93 -11.55 -10.24 -1.39
N VAL A 94 -12.48 -9.62 -2.14
CA VAL A 94 -13.82 -9.26 -1.63
C VAL A 94 -14.86 -9.24 -2.76
N ASP A 95 -16.08 -9.67 -2.43
CA ASP A 95 -17.21 -9.80 -3.36
C ASP A 95 -17.50 -8.53 -4.19
N ASP A 96 -17.72 -8.77 -5.49
CA ASP A 96 -18.49 -8.09 -6.54
C ASP A 96 -18.58 -6.55 -6.62
N THR A 97 -17.90 -5.79 -5.77
CA THR A 97 -17.86 -4.33 -5.89
C THR A 97 -16.94 -3.96 -7.05
N PRO A 98 -17.44 -3.35 -8.14
CA PRO A 98 -16.59 -3.00 -9.27
C PRO A 98 -15.53 -1.99 -8.81
N VAL A 99 -14.30 -2.14 -9.29
CA VAL A 99 -13.24 -1.14 -9.15
C VAL A 99 -13.06 -0.51 -10.54
N PRO A 100 -13.80 0.58 -10.89
CA PRO A 100 -13.80 1.10 -12.26
C PRO A 100 -12.40 1.51 -12.74
N ILE A 101 -11.59 2.04 -11.82
CA ILE A 101 -10.21 2.48 -12.08
C ILE A 101 -9.27 1.32 -12.45
N SER A 102 -9.64 0.08 -12.16
CA SER A 102 -8.80 -1.09 -12.47
C SER A 102 -8.62 -1.29 -13.97
N LYS A 103 -9.61 -0.95 -14.80
CA LYS A 103 -9.53 -1.12 -16.26
C LYS A 103 -8.52 -0.17 -16.91
N GLU A 104 -8.52 1.09 -16.48
CA GLU A 104 -7.61 2.12 -16.97
C GLU A 104 -6.18 1.77 -16.58
N MET A 105 -5.96 1.47 -15.31
CA MET A 105 -4.65 1.08 -14.78
C MET A 105 -4.11 -0.21 -15.44
N LEU A 106 -4.98 -1.21 -15.63
CA LEU A 106 -4.62 -2.45 -16.32
C LEU A 106 -4.26 -2.22 -17.80
N SER A 107 -4.78 -1.17 -18.43
CA SER A 107 -4.42 -0.80 -19.81
C SER A 107 -3.01 -0.20 -19.89
N GLU A 108 -2.60 0.53 -18.86
CA GLU A 108 -1.31 1.21 -18.78
C GLU A 108 -0.17 0.32 -18.27
N LEU A 109 -0.46 -0.65 -17.41
CA LEU A 109 0.53 -1.58 -16.90
C LEU A 109 1.08 -2.48 -18.02
N ASN A 110 2.41 -2.54 -18.11
CA ASN A 110 3.15 -3.39 -19.04
C ASN A 110 4.61 -3.55 -18.58
N ALA A 111 5.44 -4.23 -19.35
CA ALA A 111 6.84 -4.46 -19.01
C ALA A 111 7.70 -3.17 -18.91
N GLN A 112 7.27 -2.06 -19.54
CA GLN A 112 7.92 -0.76 -19.45
C GLN A 112 7.35 0.10 -18.31
N ASN A 113 6.07 -0.06 -18.00
CA ASN A 113 5.37 0.61 -16.92
C ASN A 113 4.90 -0.41 -15.87
N THR A 114 5.82 -0.81 -15.01
CA THR A 114 5.61 -1.95 -14.10
C THR A 114 4.87 -1.59 -12.82
N TRP A 115 4.63 -0.29 -12.60
CA TRP A 115 4.16 0.23 -11.33
C TRP A 115 3.42 1.55 -11.55
N ILE A 116 2.18 1.62 -11.05
CA ILE A 116 1.32 2.81 -11.14
C ILE A 116 0.70 3.04 -9.77
N GLU A 117 0.68 4.29 -9.36
CA GLU A 117 0.06 4.74 -8.12
C GLU A 117 -0.97 5.81 -8.44
N THR A 118 -2.15 5.70 -7.85
CA THR A 118 -3.19 6.73 -7.96
C THR A 118 -4.04 6.75 -6.69
N LYS A 119 -4.90 7.76 -6.57
CA LYS A 119 -5.88 7.85 -5.49
C LYS A 119 -7.29 7.78 -6.06
N ASP A 120 -8.15 7.01 -5.42
CA ASP A 120 -9.57 6.92 -5.72
C ASP A 120 -10.37 7.36 -4.48
N GLY A 121 -10.63 8.67 -4.40
CA GLY A 121 -11.23 9.30 -3.24
C GLY A 121 -10.31 9.25 -2.02
N LEU A 122 -10.73 8.52 -0.99
CA LEU A 122 -9.97 8.34 0.25
C LEU A 122 -9.01 7.14 0.19
N TYR A 123 -9.03 6.36 -0.89
CA TYR A 123 -8.27 5.13 -1.02
C TYR A 123 -7.03 5.34 -1.88
N ASP A 124 -5.93 4.70 -1.50
CA ASP A 124 -4.77 4.55 -2.37
C ASP A 124 -4.97 3.32 -3.25
N VAL A 125 -4.66 3.47 -4.54
CA VAL A 125 -4.77 2.41 -5.53
C VAL A 125 -3.42 2.19 -6.19
N ILE A 126 -2.94 0.95 -6.09
CA ILE A 126 -1.63 0.54 -6.56
C ILE A 126 -1.79 -0.55 -7.61
N GLY A 127 -1.19 -0.34 -8.77
CA GLY A 127 -1.10 -1.29 -9.87
C GLY A 127 0.33 -1.77 -10.07
N THR A 128 0.52 -3.06 -10.27
CA THR A 128 1.84 -3.62 -10.56
C THR A 128 1.82 -4.72 -11.61
N TYR A 129 2.84 -4.72 -12.45
CA TYR A 129 3.20 -5.78 -13.37
C TYR A 129 4.23 -6.70 -12.70
N ILE A 130 3.99 -8.01 -12.73
CA ILE A 130 4.91 -9.00 -12.18
C ILE A 130 5.10 -10.12 -13.19
N GLU A 131 6.35 -10.45 -13.48
CA GLU A 131 6.72 -11.61 -14.28
C GLU A 131 7.27 -12.71 -13.38
N ARG A 132 6.73 -13.94 -13.53
CA ARG A 132 7.11 -15.07 -12.70
C ARG A 132 6.97 -16.39 -13.44
N ASN A 133 8.02 -17.21 -13.44
CA ASN A 133 8.06 -18.51 -14.11
C ASN A 133 7.70 -18.43 -15.61
N GLY A 134 8.04 -17.33 -16.29
CA GLY A 134 7.69 -17.09 -17.69
C GLY A 134 6.23 -16.65 -17.94
N ASN A 135 5.45 -16.45 -16.88
CA ASN A 135 4.09 -15.94 -16.94
C ASN A 135 4.02 -14.50 -16.42
N THR A 136 3.19 -13.70 -17.08
CA THR A 136 2.91 -12.31 -16.69
C THR A 136 1.64 -12.24 -15.86
N TYR A 137 1.67 -11.42 -14.82
CA TYR A 137 0.54 -11.12 -13.95
C TYR A 137 0.43 -9.63 -13.70
N TYR A 138 -0.79 -9.18 -13.43
CA TYR A 138 -1.07 -7.83 -13.01
C TYR A 138 -1.79 -7.86 -11.67
N GLY A 139 -1.32 -7.10 -10.70
CA GLY A 139 -1.98 -6.95 -9.40
C GLY A 139 -2.46 -5.53 -9.22
N ILE A 140 -3.68 -5.36 -8.72
CA ILE A 140 -4.25 -4.06 -8.37
C ILE A 140 -4.76 -4.15 -6.94
N SER A 141 -4.23 -3.33 -6.04
CA SER A 141 -4.75 -3.18 -4.68
C SER A 141 -5.40 -1.80 -4.54
N LYS A 142 -6.52 -1.74 -3.82
CA LYS A 142 -7.19 -0.52 -3.38
C LYS A 142 -7.37 -0.61 -1.88
N ALA A 143 -6.69 0.22 -1.12
CA ALA A 143 -6.69 0.17 0.34
C ALA A 143 -6.93 1.56 0.94
N TYR A 144 -7.63 1.59 2.07
CA TYR A 144 -7.78 2.81 2.87
C TYR A 144 -6.60 2.93 3.85
N ASP A 145 -5.81 4.00 3.75
CA ASP A 145 -4.80 4.32 4.76
C ASP A 145 -5.50 4.87 6.02
N THR A 146 -5.85 3.97 6.95
CA THR A 146 -6.50 4.33 8.23
C THR A 146 -5.64 5.20 9.14
N PHE A 147 -4.32 5.21 8.92
CA PHE A 147 -3.40 6.06 9.65
C PHE A 147 -3.14 7.39 8.92
N GLY A 148 -3.84 7.58 7.79
CA GLY A 148 -3.88 8.68 6.83
C GLY A 148 -4.12 10.05 7.45
#